data_AF-A7VI54-F1
#
_entry.id   AF-A7VI54-F1
#
_cell.length_a   1.000
_cell.length_b   1.000
_cell.length_c   1.000
_cell.angle_alpha   90.00
_cell.angle_beta   90.00
_cell.angle_gamma   90.00
#
_symmetry.space_group_name_H-M   'P 1'
#
loop_
_entity.id
_entity.type
_entity.pdbx_description
1 polymer ?
#
loop_
_entity_poly.entity_id
_entity_poly.type
_entity_poly.pdbx_seq_one_letter_code
_entity_poly.pdbx_strand_id
1 'polypeptide(L)'
;MVKDAYDMFFKNISMQFHDDSLVNALVEDAEELAKYGEKRVALENFLENVLANEVTISKEAVTLAEKAFSDAPNDYDIEIINELKKTDVT
;
A
#
# COMPACT_ATOMS: atom_id res chain seq x y z
N MET A 1 -11.90 -6.80 3.06
CA MET A 1 -11.07 -5.87 2.24
C MET A 1 -11.77 -5.61 0.92
N VAL A 2 -11.69 -4.38 0.42
CA VAL A 2 -12.23 -4.02 -0.90
C VAL A 2 -11.23 -4.44 -1.97
N LYS A 3 -11.49 -5.59 -2.60
CA LYS A 3 -10.59 -6.19 -3.61
C LYS A 3 -10.26 -5.25 -4.75
N ASP A 4 -11.25 -4.54 -5.30
CA ASP A 4 -11.03 -3.66 -6.45
C ASP A 4 -10.09 -2.50 -6.10
N ALA A 5 -10.19 -1.95 -4.89
CA ALA A 5 -9.30 -0.90 -4.42
C ALA A 5 -7.87 -1.40 -4.20
N TYR A 6 -7.71 -2.61 -3.68
CA TYR A 6 -6.41 -3.28 -3.56
C TYR A 6 -5.75 -3.50 -4.94
N ASP A 7 -6.49 -4.04 -5.90
CA ASP A 7 -5.95 -4.31 -7.24
C ASP A 7 -5.59 -2.98 -7.96
N MET A 8 -6.42 -1.95 -7.79
CA MET A 8 -6.13 -0.60 -8.31
C MET A 8 -4.92 0.04 -7.64
N PHE A 9 -4.71 -0.18 -6.34
CA PHE A 9 -3.55 0.33 -5.59
C PHE A 9 -2.25 -0.19 -6.21
N PHE A 10 -2.08 -1.51 -6.32
CA PHE A 10 -0.85 -2.09 -6.88
C PHE A 10 -0.63 -1.69 -8.33
N LYS A 11 -1.69 -1.57 -9.12
CA LYS A 11 -1.59 -1.02 -10.48
C LYS A 11 -1.08 0.44 -10.49
N ASN A 12 -1.57 1.28 -9.58
CA ASN A 12 -1.12 2.68 -9.46
C ASN A 12 0.36 2.74 -9.04
N ILE A 13 0.76 1.96 -8.04
CA ILE A 13 2.14 1.86 -7.57
C ILE A 13 3.07 1.40 -8.69
N SER A 14 2.77 0.30 -9.38
CA SER A 14 3.63 -0.20 -10.46
C SER A 14 3.76 0.78 -11.64
N MET A 15 2.74 1.61 -11.89
CA MET A 15 2.86 2.70 -12.88
C MET A 15 3.74 3.84 -12.39
N GLN A 16 3.55 4.26 -11.12
CA GLN A 16 4.32 5.36 -10.52
C GLN A 16 5.80 5.02 -10.37
N PHE A 17 6.12 3.75 -10.06
CA PHE A 17 7.46 3.29 -9.68
C PHE A 17 8.03 2.24 -10.62
N HIS A 18 7.63 2.24 -11.90
CA HIS A 18 8.05 1.21 -12.87
C HIS A 18 9.57 0.99 -12.97
N ASP A 19 10.36 2.05 -12.79
CA ASP A 19 11.83 2.00 -12.83
C ASP A 19 12.50 1.89 -11.43
N ASP A 20 11.72 1.85 -10.35
CA ASP A 20 12.25 1.82 -8.97
C ASP A 20 12.45 0.37 -8.50
N SER A 21 13.69 -0.05 -8.36
CA SER A 21 14.03 -1.42 -7.96
C SER A 21 13.57 -1.79 -6.55
N LEU A 22 13.53 -0.81 -5.63
CA LEU A 22 13.10 -1.06 -4.25
C LEU A 22 11.60 -1.31 -4.22
N VAL A 23 10.82 -0.39 -4.78
CA VAL A 23 9.36 -0.50 -4.77
C VAL A 23 8.89 -1.72 -5.57
N ASN A 24 9.53 -2.04 -6.69
CA ASN A 24 9.21 -3.26 -7.44
C ASN A 24 9.42 -4.53 -6.61
N ALA A 25 10.50 -4.61 -5.82
CA ALA A 25 10.71 -5.75 -4.92
C ALA A 25 9.60 -5.84 -3.84
N LEU A 26 9.19 -4.70 -3.28
CA LEU A 26 8.09 -4.66 -2.31
C LEU A 26 6.76 -5.12 -2.93
N VAL A 27 6.50 -4.76 -4.20
CA VAL A 27 5.31 -5.23 -4.92
C VAL A 27 5.36 -6.75 -5.12
N GLU A 28 6.51 -7.30 -5.53
CA GLU A 28 6.69 -8.74 -5.70
C GLU A 28 6.44 -9.52 -4.39
N ASP A 29 6.99 -9.03 -3.27
CA ASP A 29 6.76 -9.61 -1.94
C ASP A 29 5.28 -9.59 -1.55
N ALA A 30 4.59 -8.46 -1.78
CA ALA A 30 3.17 -8.33 -1.49
C ALA A 30 2.32 -9.26 -2.39
N GLU A 31 2.66 -9.40 -3.67
CA GLU A 31 2.00 -10.33 -4.58
C GLU A 31 2.20 -11.79 -4.17
N GLU A 32 3.38 -12.15 -3.66
CA GLU A 32 3.63 -13.49 -3.11
C GLU A 32 2.78 -13.77 -1.87
N LEU A 33 2.77 -12.85 -0.90
CA LEU A 33 1.92 -12.96 0.29
C LEU A 33 0.44 -13.09 -0.06
N ALA A 34 -0.03 -12.30 -1.03
CA ALA A 34 -1.42 -12.31 -1.48
C ALA A 34 -1.87 -13.66 -2.06
N LYS A 35 -0.96 -14.47 -2.64
CA LYS A 35 -1.26 -15.82 -3.15
C LYS A 35 -1.70 -16.78 -2.05
N TYR A 36 -1.26 -16.55 -0.81
CA TYR A 36 -1.64 -17.36 0.35
C TYR A 36 -2.95 -16.90 1.01
N GLY A 37 -3.65 -15.91 0.43
CA GLY A 37 -4.89 -15.35 0.98
C GLY A 37 -4.67 -14.16 1.93
N GLU A 38 -3.42 -13.79 2.18
CA GLU A 38 -3.00 -12.78 3.16
C GLU A 38 -2.95 -11.36 2.56
N LYS A 39 -4.01 -10.94 1.84
CA LYS A 39 -4.01 -9.63 1.14
C LYS A 39 -3.90 -8.43 2.07
N ARG A 40 -4.45 -8.53 3.28
CA ARG A 40 -4.38 -7.45 4.26
C ARG A 40 -2.96 -7.29 4.76
N VAL A 41 -2.36 -8.41 5.18
CA VAL A 41 -0.97 -8.49 5.63
C VAL A 41 -0.02 -8.06 4.51
N ALA A 42 -0.28 -8.44 3.25
CA ALA A 42 0.50 -7.99 2.10
C ALA A 42 0.49 -6.47 1.94
N LEU A 43 -0.69 -5.85 2.06
CA LEU A 43 -0.82 -4.40 1.96
C LEU A 43 -0.21 -3.68 3.18
N GLU A 44 -0.43 -4.18 4.39
CA GLU A 44 0.17 -3.67 5.63
C GLU A 44 1.71 -3.68 5.51
N ASN A 45 2.30 -4.83 5.18
CA ASN A 45 3.76 -4.96 5.00
C ASN A 45 4.30 -4.03 3.92
N PHE A 46 3.60 -3.92 2.78
CA PHE A 46 4.02 -3.00 1.72
C PHE A 46 4.06 -1.56 2.22
N LEU A 47 3.00 -1.10 2.88
CA LEU A 47 2.90 0.28 3.37
C LEU A 47 3.88 0.57 4.52
N GLU A 48 4.14 -0.40 5.39
CA GLU A 48 5.19 -0.32 6.41
C GLU A 48 6.57 -0.12 5.77
N ASN A 49 6.88 -0.88 4.74
CA ASN A 49 8.14 -0.72 4.02
C ASN A 49 8.24 0.62 3.29
N VAL A 50 7.14 1.11 2.70
CA VAL A 50 7.07 2.46 2.12
C VAL A 50 7.43 3.52 3.16
N LEU A 51 6.84 3.45 4.36
CA LEU A 51 7.12 4.39 5.44
C LEU A 51 8.57 4.25 5.97
N ALA A 52 9.03 3.02 6.19
CA ALA A 52 10.36 2.74 6.75
C ALA A 52 11.49 3.17 5.82
N ASN A 53 11.25 3.14 4.50
CA ASN A 53 12.21 3.58 3.49
C ASN A 53 11.98 5.02 3.01
N GLU A 54 11.11 5.79 3.69
CA GLU A 54 10.78 7.18 3.36
C GLU A 54 10.33 7.37 1.89
N VAL A 55 9.65 6.36 1.33
CA VAL A 55 9.14 6.40 -0.05
C VAL A 55 7.85 7.22 -0.09
N THR A 56 7.85 8.33 -0.82
CA THR A 56 6.64 9.14 -1.02
C THR A 56 5.75 8.55 -2.11
N ILE A 57 4.60 7.99 -1.74
CA ILE A 57 3.57 7.53 -2.67
C ILE A 57 2.54 8.62 -2.98
N SER A 58 1.85 8.52 -4.11
CA SER A 58 0.85 9.52 -4.51
C SER A 58 -0.37 9.57 -3.57
N LYS A 59 -1.05 10.73 -3.50
CA LYS A 59 -2.36 10.86 -2.81
C LYS A 59 -3.39 9.83 -3.28
N GLU A 60 -3.35 9.53 -4.57
CA GLU A 60 -4.23 8.53 -5.17
C GLU A 60 -3.93 7.14 -4.60
N ALA A 61 -2.66 6.76 -4.51
CA ALA A 61 -2.25 5.51 -3.87
C ALA A 61 -2.70 5.45 -2.41
N VAL A 62 -2.50 6.52 -1.62
CA VAL A 62 -2.97 6.57 -0.22
C VAL A 62 -4.50 6.40 -0.14
N THR A 63 -5.25 7.05 -1.03
CA THR A 63 -6.72 6.92 -1.09
C THR A 63 -7.16 5.51 -1.45
N LEU A 64 -6.44 4.84 -2.38
CA LEU A 64 -6.74 3.47 -2.78
C LEU A 64 -6.44 2.48 -1.66
N ALA A 65 -5.33 2.67 -0.92
CA ALA A 65 -5.02 1.88 0.26
C ALA A 65 -6.09 2.04 1.36
N GLU A 66 -6.50 3.28 1.67
CA GLU A 66 -7.58 3.56 2.62
C GLU A 66 -8.89 2.86 2.22
N LYS A 67 -9.25 2.94 0.93
CA LYS A 67 -10.42 2.22 0.39
C LYS A 67 -10.26 0.71 0.50
N ALA A 68 -9.08 0.14 0.27
CA ALA A 68 -8.84 -1.30 0.38
C ALA A 68 -9.14 -1.82 1.80
N PHE A 69 -8.84 -1.03 2.84
CA PHE A 69 -9.12 -1.36 4.24
C PHE A 69 -10.57 -1.08 4.68
N SER A 70 -11.31 -0.21 3.97
CA SER A 70 -12.61 0.35 4.40
C SER A 70 -13.76 -0.63 4.71
N ASP A 71 -13.67 -1.88 4.24
CA ASP A 71 -14.68 -2.92 4.51
C ASP A 71 -14.73 -3.33 5.99
N ALA A 72 -13.56 -3.39 6.64
CA ALA A 72 -13.42 -3.71 8.06
C ALA A 72 -12.04 -3.24 8.58
N PRO A 73 -11.83 -1.91 8.70
CA PRO A 73 -10.56 -1.36 9.14
C PRO A 73 -10.30 -1.71 10.60
N ASN A 74 -9.04 -1.98 10.93
CA ASN A 74 -8.55 -2.15 12.29
C ASN A 74 -7.77 -0.88 12.69
N ASP A 75 -7.43 -0.74 13.97
CA ASP A 75 -6.69 0.43 14.47
C ASP A 75 -5.34 0.60 13.76
N TYR A 76 -4.72 -0.51 13.36
CA TYR A 76 -3.41 -0.53 12.71
C TYR A 76 -3.45 0.02 11.28
N ASP A 77 -4.43 -0.38 10.46
CA ASP A 77 -4.60 0.18 9.10
C ASP A 77 -4.82 1.69 9.18
N ILE A 78 -5.63 2.13 10.16
CA ILE A 78 -5.96 3.54 10.36
C ILE A 78 -4.69 4.32 10.71
N GLU A 79 -3.84 3.77 11.58
CA GLU A 79 -2.56 4.37 11.96
C GLU A 79 -1.63 4.50 10.74
N ILE A 80 -1.40 3.42 9.99
CA ILE A 80 -0.56 3.42 8.79
C ILE A 80 -1.05 4.46 7.77
N ILE A 81 -2.36 4.47 7.48
CA ILE A 81 -2.95 5.44 6.53
C ILE A 81 -2.78 6.87 7.01
N ASN A 82 -2.93 7.13 8.31
CA ASN A 82 -2.73 8.45 8.88
C ASN A 82 -1.27 8.92 8.79
N GLU A 83 -0.29 8.02 8.98
CA GLU A 83 1.11 8.37 8.78
C GLU A 83 1.41 8.70 7.31
N LEU A 84 0.93 7.89 6.37
CA LEU A 84 1.06 8.15 4.93
C LEU A 84 0.42 9.47 4.49
N LYS A 85 -0.66 9.91 5.15
CA LYS A 85 -1.28 11.22 4.88
C LYS A 85 -0.42 12.39 5.35
N LYS A 86 0.47 12.20 6.33
CA LYS A 86 1.38 13.25 6.83
C LYS A 86 2.62 13.43 5.95
N THR A 87 3.04 12.38 5.23
CA THR A 87 4.21 12.45 4.34
C THR A 87 3.96 13.31 3.09
N ASP A 88 2.71 13.73 2.85
CA ASP A 88 2.32 14.60 1.73
C ASP A 88 2.69 16.09 1.93
N VAL A 89 3.21 16.48 3.10
CA VAL A 89 3.46 17.88 3.47
C VAL A 89 4.91 18.29 3.17
N THR A 90 5.32 18.32 1.89
CA THR A 90 6.55 19.01 1.44
C THR A 90 6.43 19.56 0.04
#